data_AF-A0A7C4J241-F1
#
_entry.id   AF-A0A7C4J241-F1
#
_cell.length_a   1.000
_cell.length_b   1.000
_cell.length_c   1.000
_cell.angle_alpha   90.00
_cell.angle_beta   90.00
_cell.angle_gamma   90.00
#
_symmetry.space_group_name_H-M   'P 1'
#
loop_
_entity.id
_entity.type
_entity.pdbx_description
1 polymer ?
#
loop_
_entity_poly.entity_id
_entity_poly.type
_entity_poly.pdbx_seq_one_letter_code
_entity_poly.pdbx_strand_id
1 'polypeptide(L)'
;MVHKNSKGIIYSFMFIKYIAALLVITLSINFIGYPLMAQTIESDAGKKYKDVPYDEFSQKAKERREESPNMQRDPRLACLLSLIIPGGGHVYLRNDLKAAGFCLLTATAYSVSAYYLYVALIKTDSSTEKKSRLILSGLLFVVGALIHVVGIVEAYNDAIEINEKQFYFGTEKSSSPYVAKN
;
A
#
# COMPACT_ATOMS: atom_id res chain seq x y z
N MET A 1 -38.60 -9.42 -33.28
CA MET A 1 -38.62 -9.29 -31.80
C MET A 1 -37.47 -10.09 -31.22
N VAL A 2 -36.39 -9.44 -30.80
CA VAL A 2 -35.24 -10.12 -30.16
C VAL A 2 -35.50 -10.12 -28.65
N HIS A 3 -35.75 -11.30 -28.09
CA HIS A 3 -35.97 -11.50 -26.66
C HIS A 3 -34.65 -11.25 -25.91
N LYS A 4 -34.46 -10.02 -25.42
CA LYS A 4 -33.26 -9.62 -24.68
C LYS A 4 -33.27 -10.29 -23.32
N ASN A 5 -32.50 -11.38 -23.18
CA ASN A 5 -32.45 -12.23 -22.00
C ASN A 5 -31.81 -11.47 -20.82
N SER A 6 -32.61 -10.70 -20.07
CA SER A 6 -32.14 -9.78 -19.02
C SER A 6 -31.52 -10.50 -17.82
N LYS A 7 -31.80 -11.79 -17.65
CA LYS A 7 -31.31 -12.60 -16.52
C LYS A 7 -29.79 -12.79 -16.56
N GLY A 8 -29.19 -12.98 -17.73
CA GLY A 8 -27.74 -13.18 -17.86
C GLY A 8 -26.89 -11.96 -17.45
N ILE A 9 -27.40 -10.75 -17.67
CA ILE A 9 -26.73 -9.50 -17.31
C ILE A 9 -26.71 -9.31 -15.79
N ILE A 10 -27.79 -9.72 -15.10
CA ILE A 10 -27.91 -9.60 -13.64
C ILE A 10 -26.94 -10.57 -12.94
N TYR A 11 -26.85 -11.82 -13.41
CA TYR A 11 -25.90 -12.79 -12.87
C TYR A 11 -24.44 -12.36 -13.10
N SER A 12 -24.12 -11.82 -14.26
CA SER A 12 -22.79 -11.28 -14.56
C SER A 12 -22.43 -10.10 -13.64
N PHE A 13 -23.37 -9.19 -13.36
CA PHE A 13 -23.14 -8.07 -12.44
C PHE A 13 -22.95 -8.53 -10.98
N MET A 14 -23.69 -9.52 -10.51
CA MET A 14 -23.49 -10.08 -9.16
C MET A 14 -22.17 -10.83 -9.05
N PHE A 15 -21.77 -11.56 -10.10
CA PHE A 15 -20.51 -12.28 -10.15
C PHE A 15 -19.29 -11.35 -10.12
N ILE A 16 -19.34 -10.23 -10.88
CA ILE A 16 -18.28 -9.20 -10.87
C ILE A 16 -18.15 -8.56 -9.48
N LYS A 17 -19.27 -8.28 -8.81
CA LYS A 17 -19.26 -7.75 -7.42
C LYS A 17 -18.63 -8.74 -6.44
N TYR A 18 -18.94 -10.02 -6.58
CA TYR A 18 -18.36 -11.07 -5.73
C TYR A 18 -16.86 -11.21 -5.94
N ILE A 19 -16.39 -11.22 -7.19
CA ILE A 19 -14.95 -11.27 -7.50
C ILE A 19 -14.25 -10.04 -6.96
N ALA A 20 -14.81 -8.84 -7.18
CA ALA A 20 -14.22 -7.61 -6.66
C ALA A 20 -14.15 -7.61 -5.13
N ALA A 21 -15.20 -8.06 -4.44
CA ALA A 21 -15.20 -8.19 -2.99
C ALA A 21 -14.16 -9.21 -2.50
N LEU A 22 -14.06 -10.37 -3.15
CA LEU A 22 -13.08 -11.40 -2.81
C LEU A 22 -11.64 -10.90 -3.02
N LEU A 23 -11.42 -10.13 -4.08
CA LEU A 23 -10.12 -9.55 -4.44
C LEU A 23 -9.73 -8.44 -3.45
N VAL A 24 -10.67 -7.59 -3.04
CA VAL A 24 -10.45 -6.60 -1.98
C VAL A 24 -10.16 -7.28 -0.65
N ILE A 25 -10.88 -8.34 -0.28
CA ILE A 25 -10.65 -9.09 0.96
C ILE A 25 -9.27 -9.76 0.92
N THR A 26 -8.91 -10.44 -0.17
CA THR A 26 -7.60 -11.09 -0.30
C THR A 26 -6.46 -10.07 -0.29
N LEU A 27 -6.60 -8.93 -0.97
CA LEU A 27 -5.62 -7.85 -0.89
C LEU A 27 -5.54 -7.25 0.53
N SER A 28 -6.67 -7.03 1.19
CA SER A 28 -6.69 -6.47 2.56
C SER A 28 -6.04 -7.43 3.55
N ILE A 29 -6.31 -8.73 3.45
CA ILE A 29 -5.66 -9.74 4.30
C ILE A 29 -4.16 -9.79 4.03
N ASN A 30 -3.75 -9.77 2.75
CA ASN A 30 -2.34 -9.90 2.41
C ASN A 30 -1.52 -8.66 2.77
N PHE A 31 -2.05 -7.46 2.51
CA PHE A 31 -1.32 -6.22 2.65
C PHE A 31 -1.55 -5.49 3.98
N ILE A 32 -2.60 -5.80 4.72
CA ILE A 32 -2.90 -5.20 6.02
C ILE A 32 -2.87 -6.26 7.12
N GLY A 33 -3.61 -7.36 6.94
CA GLY A 33 -3.76 -8.41 7.96
C GLY A 33 -2.45 -9.09 8.36
N TYR A 34 -1.70 -9.62 7.39
CA TYR A 34 -0.41 -10.26 7.68
C TYR A 34 0.64 -9.32 8.31
N PRO A 35 0.89 -8.09 7.80
CA PRO A 35 1.87 -7.19 8.42
C PRO A 35 1.44 -6.70 9.82
N LEU A 36 0.15 -6.48 10.09
CA LEU A 36 -0.32 -6.14 11.44
C LEU A 36 -0.16 -7.31 12.41
N MET A 37 -0.52 -8.53 12.00
CA MET A 37 -0.29 -9.72 12.83
C MET A 37 1.19 -9.92 13.12
N ALA A 38 2.07 -9.74 12.12
CA ALA A 38 3.52 -9.82 12.32
C ALA A 38 4.00 -8.82 13.37
N GLN A 39 3.57 -7.55 13.30
CA GLN A 39 3.93 -6.53 14.31
C GLN A 39 3.41 -6.87 15.72
N THR A 40 2.19 -7.42 15.85
CA THR A 40 1.66 -7.81 17.17
C THR A 40 2.42 -8.98 17.78
N ILE A 41 2.78 -9.99 16.96
CA ILE A 41 3.58 -11.14 17.39
C ILE A 41 4.97 -10.67 17.84
N GLU A 42 5.60 -9.73 17.13
CA GLU A 42 6.87 -9.13 17.54
C GLU A 42 6.75 -8.38 18.87
N SER A 43 5.67 -7.64 19.09
CA SER A 43 5.44 -6.89 20.33
C SER A 43 5.16 -7.80 21.54
N ASP A 44 4.49 -8.93 21.34
CA ASP A 44 4.21 -9.92 22.37
C ASP A 44 5.42 -10.84 22.64
N ALA A 45 6.21 -11.15 21.61
CA ALA A 45 7.50 -11.81 21.77
C ALA A 45 8.46 -10.91 22.56
N GLY A 46 8.57 -9.62 22.21
CA GLY A 46 9.45 -8.66 22.91
C GLY A 46 9.14 -8.47 24.40
N LYS A 47 7.88 -8.67 24.83
CA LYS A 47 7.49 -8.64 26.25
C LYS A 47 7.87 -9.90 27.02
N LYS A 48 7.92 -11.07 26.38
CA LYS A 48 8.27 -12.35 27.04
C LYS A 48 9.76 -12.53 27.32
N TYR A 49 10.63 -11.79 26.65
CA TYR A 49 12.09 -11.94 26.76
C TYR A 49 12.78 -10.92 27.69
N LYS A 50 12.03 -10.10 28.42
CA LYS A 50 12.61 -9.01 29.22
C LYS A 50 13.31 -9.47 30.51
N ASP A 51 13.01 -10.68 30.99
CA ASP A 51 13.45 -11.16 32.32
C ASP A 51 14.31 -12.44 32.30
N VAL A 52 14.88 -12.84 31.16
CA VAL A 52 15.73 -14.05 31.10
C VAL A 52 17.22 -13.67 31.13
N PRO A 53 18.01 -14.16 32.11
CA PRO A 53 19.46 -13.97 32.12
C PRO A 53 20.08 -14.59 30.87
N TYR A 54 21.09 -13.93 30.31
CA TYR A 54 21.81 -14.31 29.09
C TYR A 54 22.04 -15.82 29.00
N ASP A 55 21.37 -16.47 28.07
CA ASP A 55 21.52 -17.90 27.81
C ASP A 55 22.12 -18.11 26.41
N GLU A 56 23.21 -18.86 26.35
CA GLU A 56 24.03 -19.13 25.15
C GLU A 56 23.27 -19.91 24.05
N PHE A 57 21.98 -20.20 24.26
CA PHE A 57 21.06 -20.85 23.33
C PHE A 57 20.25 -19.89 22.41
N SER A 58 20.56 -18.58 22.38
CA SER A 58 19.92 -17.62 21.44
C SER A 58 20.23 -17.84 19.95
N GLN A 59 20.89 -18.95 19.59
CA GLN A 59 21.09 -19.37 18.21
C GLN A 59 19.87 -20.06 17.57
N LYS A 60 18.74 -20.20 18.27
CA LYS A 60 17.51 -20.72 17.66
C LYS A 60 16.78 -19.65 16.86
N ALA A 61 17.02 -19.71 15.55
CA ALA A 61 16.23 -19.13 14.47
C ALA A 61 16.02 -17.61 14.56
N LYS A 62 17.11 -16.86 14.41
CA LYS A 62 17.03 -15.55 13.76
C LYS A 62 16.40 -15.81 12.39
N GLU A 63 15.12 -15.49 12.23
CA GLU A 63 14.40 -15.62 10.97
C GLU A 63 15.28 -15.00 9.89
N ARG A 64 15.72 -15.84 8.96
CA ARG A 64 16.65 -15.47 7.88
C ARG A 64 15.90 -14.65 6.83
N ARG A 65 15.21 -13.57 7.23
CA ARG A 65 15.12 -12.41 6.35
C ARG A 65 16.51 -11.81 6.40
N GLU A 66 17.39 -12.30 5.53
CA GLU A 66 18.60 -11.56 5.24
C GLU A 66 18.12 -10.16 4.82
N GLU A 67 18.31 -9.16 5.69
CA GLU A 67 18.39 -7.78 5.24
C GLU A 67 19.39 -7.83 4.11
N SER A 68 18.89 -7.67 2.88
CA SER A 68 19.73 -7.84 1.70
C SER A 68 20.93 -6.91 1.88
N PRO A 69 22.15 -7.40 1.61
CA PRO A 69 23.36 -6.65 1.88
C PRO A 69 23.23 -5.25 1.26
N ASN A 70 23.21 -4.22 2.10
CA ASN A 70 23.30 -2.79 1.77
C ASN A 70 22.80 -2.41 0.38
N MET A 71 21.55 -2.73 0.08
CA MET A 71 21.01 -2.35 -1.21
C MET A 71 20.61 -0.87 -1.10
N GLN A 72 21.54 0.01 -1.46
CA GLN A 72 21.28 1.42 -1.66
C GLN A 72 20.05 1.54 -2.55
N ARG A 73 19.01 2.19 -2.04
CA ARG A 73 17.73 2.30 -2.73
C ARG A 73 17.78 3.50 -3.64
N ASP A 74 17.52 3.30 -4.92
CA ASP A 74 17.50 4.43 -5.85
C ASP A 74 16.18 5.21 -5.67
N PRO A 75 16.22 6.46 -5.16
CA PRO A 75 15.01 7.22 -4.86
C PRO A 75 14.23 7.55 -6.14
N ARG A 76 14.93 7.67 -7.29
CA ARG A 76 14.28 7.91 -8.59
C ARG A 76 13.45 6.71 -9.02
N LEU A 77 13.95 5.50 -8.78
CA LEU A 77 13.22 4.26 -9.05
C LEU A 77 11.99 4.14 -8.14
N ALA A 78 12.14 4.46 -6.85
CA ALA A 78 11.00 4.47 -5.91
C ALA A 78 9.90 5.44 -6.36
N CYS A 79 10.29 6.64 -6.79
CA CYS A 79 9.37 7.64 -7.36
C CYS A 79 8.68 7.14 -8.64
N LEU A 80 9.44 6.60 -9.60
CA LEU A 80 8.90 6.06 -10.85
C LEU A 80 7.89 4.94 -10.60
N LEU A 81 8.20 4.03 -9.68
CA LEU A 81 7.30 2.93 -9.31
C LEU A 81 6.02 3.44 -8.66
N SER A 82 6.11 4.45 -7.79
CA SER A 82 4.95 5.08 -7.16
C SER A 82 4.10 5.88 -8.17
N LEU A 83 4.72 6.43 -9.23
CA LEU A 83 4.03 7.12 -10.33
C LEU A 83 3.18 6.15 -11.15
N ILE A 84 3.74 4.99 -11.53
CA ILE A 84 3.04 3.99 -12.35
C ILE A 84 1.95 3.30 -11.53
N ILE A 85 2.28 2.86 -10.32
CA ILE A 85 1.36 2.16 -9.42
C ILE A 85 1.35 2.93 -8.09
N PRO A 86 0.20 3.48 -7.66
CA PRO A 86 0.14 4.16 -6.37
C PRO A 86 0.57 3.21 -5.24
N GLY A 87 1.57 3.62 -4.46
CA GLY A 87 2.17 2.78 -3.42
C GLY A 87 3.28 1.83 -3.90
N GLY A 88 3.54 1.72 -5.21
CA GLY A 88 4.56 0.85 -5.79
C GLY A 88 5.98 1.17 -5.32
N GLY A 89 6.29 2.45 -5.12
CA GLY A 89 7.56 2.87 -4.52
C GLY A 89 7.77 2.33 -3.11
N HIS A 90 6.71 2.28 -2.30
CA HIS A 90 6.78 1.74 -0.94
C HIS A 90 6.94 0.21 -0.93
N VAL A 91 6.39 -0.50 -1.92
CA VAL A 91 6.67 -1.94 -2.12
C VAL A 91 8.15 -2.16 -2.39
N TYR A 92 8.76 -1.34 -3.25
CA TYR A 92 10.21 -1.40 -3.50
C TYR A 92 11.01 -1.18 -2.22
N LEU A 93 10.60 -0.23 -1.39
CA LEU A 93 11.22 0.04 -0.09
C LEU A 93 10.86 -0.98 1.02
N ARG A 94 10.08 -2.02 0.71
CA ARG A 94 9.59 -3.03 1.66
C ARG A 94 8.77 -2.44 2.82
N ASN A 95 8.11 -1.31 2.58
CA ASN A 95 7.17 -0.70 3.52
C ASN A 95 5.73 -1.04 3.12
N ASP A 96 5.32 -2.27 3.45
CA ASP A 96 4.06 -2.85 3.00
C ASP A 96 2.83 -2.10 3.51
N LEU A 97 2.90 -1.54 4.73
CA LEU A 97 1.78 -0.79 5.31
C LEU A 97 1.52 0.51 4.54
N LYS A 98 2.57 1.28 4.23
CA LYS A 98 2.44 2.49 3.42
C LYS A 98 2.04 2.14 1.98
N ALA A 99 2.60 1.08 1.41
CA ALA A 99 2.25 0.60 0.08
C ALA A 99 0.75 0.28 -0.02
N ALA A 100 0.23 -0.51 0.93
CA ALA A 100 -1.17 -0.87 1.04
C ALA A 100 -2.06 0.37 1.18
N GLY A 101 -1.69 1.27 2.09
CA GLY A 101 -2.42 2.50 2.38
C GLY A 101 -2.58 3.36 1.13
N PHE A 102 -1.47 3.75 0.50
CA PHE A 102 -1.52 4.61 -0.70
C PHE A 102 -2.21 3.92 -1.88
N CYS A 103 -1.99 2.62 -2.07
CA CYS A 103 -2.63 1.85 -3.14
C CYS A 103 -4.16 1.82 -2.97
N LEU A 104 -4.65 1.41 -1.80
CA LEU A 104 -6.08 1.29 -1.52
C LEU A 104 -6.78 2.65 -1.53
N LEU A 105 -6.15 3.68 -0.94
CA LEU A 105 -6.74 5.01 -0.86
C LEU A 105 -6.83 5.67 -2.25
N THR A 106 -5.80 5.52 -3.08
CA THR A 106 -5.83 6.00 -4.48
C THR A 106 -6.82 5.20 -5.32
N ALA A 107 -6.81 3.87 -5.20
CA ALA A 107 -7.71 3.00 -5.96
C ALA A 107 -9.19 3.27 -5.63
N THR A 108 -9.51 3.48 -4.36
CA THR A 108 -10.87 3.83 -3.94
C THR A 108 -11.28 5.20 -4.46
N ALA A 109 -10.45 6.22 -4.31
CA ALA A 109 -10.74 7.57 -4.81
C ALA A 109 -11.01 7.57 -6.33
N TYR A 110 -10.14 6.94 -7.12
CA TYR A 110 -10.33 6.84 -8.57
C TYR A 110 -11.52 5.97 -8.97
N SER A 111 -11.76 4.85 -8.28
CA SER A 111 -12.91 4.00 -8.57
C SER A 111 -14.23 4.72 -8.34
N VAL A 112 -14.35 5.45 -7.22
CA VAL A 112 -15.56 6.22 -6.90
C VAL A 112 -15.72 7.39 -7.88
N SER A 113 -14.63 8.08 -8.22
CA SER A 113 -14.65 9.14 -9.24
C SER A 113 -15.13 8.62 -10.60
N ALA A 114 -14.55 7.50 -11.08
CA ALA A 114 -14.92 6.89 -12.34
C ALA A 114 -16.36 6.37 -12.34
N TYR A 115 -16.84 5.84 -11.20
CA TYR A 115 -18.23 5.44 -11.04
C TYR A 115 -19.20 6.62 -11.23
N TYR A 116 -18.95 7.75 -10.56
CA TYR A 116 -19.79 8.94 -10.72
C TYR A 116 -19.71 9.52 -12.13
N LEU A 117 -18.55 9.45 -12.78
CA LEU A 117 -18.40 9.84 -14.18
C LEU A 117 -19.29 8.98 -15.08
N TYR A 118 -19.18 7.66 -14.94
CA TYR A 118 -19.97 6.71 -15.72
C TYR A 118 -21.47 6.93 -15.54
N VAL A 119 -21.92 7.09 -14.29
CA VAL A 119 -23.33 7.36 -13.98
C VAL A 119 -23.79 8.67 -14.59
N ALA A 120 -22.98 9.73 -14.54
CA ALA A 120 -23.30 11.03 -15.13
C ALA A 120 -23.39 10.97 -16.66
N LEU A 121 -22.54 10.19 -17.32
CA LEU A 121 -22.48 10.10 -18.78
C LEU A 121 -23.57 9.19 -19.37
N ILE A 122 -23.91 8.09 -18.70
CA ILE A 122 -24.73 7.02 -19.29
C ILE A 122 -26.12 6.88 -18.67
N LYS A 123 -26.28 7.17 -17.37
CA LYS A 123 -27.50 6.82 -16.61
C LYS A 123 -28.36 8.00 -16.15
N THR A 124 -27.96 9.22 -16.49
CA THR A 124 -28.59 10.43 -15.93
C THR A 124 -29.20 11.28 -17.04
N ASP A 125 -30.53 11.32 -17.09
CA ASP A 125 -31.28 12.11 -18.08
C ASP A 125 -31.55 13.55 -17.62
N SER A 126 -31.61 13.79 -16.30
CA SER A 126 -31.80 15.12 -15.72
C SER A 126 -30.53 15.97 -15.82
N SER A 127 -30.66 17.16 -16.40
CA SER A 127 -29.54 18.11 -16.60
C SER A 127 -28.89 18.53 -15.27
N THR A 128 -29.68 18.76 -14.23
CA THR A 128 -29.16 19.21 -12.92
C THR A 128 -28.41 18.08 -12.21
N GLU A 129 -28.96 16.86 -12.17
CA GLU A 129 -28.27 15.72 -11.55
C GLU A 129 -26.97 15.37 -12.27
N LYS A 130 -26.96 15.46 -13.60
CA LYS A 130 -25.78 15.21 -14.42
C LYS A 130 -24.65 16.18 -14.06
N LYS A 131 -24.94 17.47 -13.93
CA LYS A 131 -23.95 18.48 -13.52
C LYS A 131 -23.38 18.17 -12.14
N SER A 132 -24.22 17.88 -11.15
CA SER A 132 -23.76 17.56 -9.79
C SER A 132 -22.88 16.31 -9.75
N ARG A 133 -23.23 15.25 -10.48
CA ARG A 133 -22.43 14.01 -10.54
C ARG A 133 -21.10 14.21 -11.26
N LEU A 134 -21.05 15.06 -12.29
CA LEU A 134 -19.79 15.45 -12.94
C LEU A 134 -18.88 16.24 -12.00
N ILE A 135 -19.44 17.19 -11.25
CA ILE A 135 -18.69 17.96 -10.25
C ILE A 135 -18.12 17.02 -9.17
N LEU A 136 -18.94 16.10 -8.65
CA LEU A 136 -18.51 15.14 -7.64
C LEU A 136 -17.42 14.20 -8.18
N SER A 137 -17.58 13.72 -9.40
CA SER A 137 -16.56 12.89 -10.08
C SER A 137 -15.23 13.64 -10.21
N GLY A 138 -15.26 14.89 -10.68
CA GLY A 138 -14.07 15.72 -10.84
C GLY A 138 -13.38 16.02 -9.51
N LEU A 139 -14.15 16.35 -8.46
CA LEU A 139 -13.61 16.61 -7.14
C LEU A 139 -12.89 15.37 -6.56
N LEU A 140 -13.53 14.20 -6.65
CA LEU A 140 -12.94 12.95 -6.17
C LEU A 140 -11.71 12.55 -6.98
N PHE A 141 -11.68 12.84 -8.28
CA PHE A 141 -10.50 12.64 -9.11
C PHE A 141 -9.32 13.48 -8.61
N VAL A 142 -9.55 14.77 -8.35
CA VAL A 142 -8.51 15.68 -7.83
C VAL A 142 -8.00 15.22 -6.48
N VAL A 143 -8.91 14.81 -5.57
CA VAL A 143 -8.53 14.25 -4.26
C VAL A 143 -7.64 13.01 -4.45
N GLY A 144 -8.06 12.06 -5.28
CA GLY A 144 -7.27 10.87 -5.60
C GLY A 144 -5.90 11.20 -6.19
N ALA A 145 -5.82 12.19 -7.08
CA ALA A 145 -4.57 12.65 -7.67
C ALA A 145 -3.62 13.27 -6.63
N LEU A 146 -4.13 14.05 -5.68
CA LEU A 146 -3.33 14.60 -4.59
C LEU A 146 -2.76 13.49 -3.70
N ILE A 147 -3.57 12.51 -3.32
CA ILE A 147 -3.12 11.35 -2.55
C ILE A 147 -2.03 10.59 -3.28
N HIS A 148 -2.20 10.38 -4.60
CA HIS A 148 -1.22 9.71 -5.44
C HIS A 148 0.11 10.49 -5.46
N VAL A 149 0.07 11.81 -5.67
CA VAL A 149 1.26 12.67 -5.65
C VAL A 149 1.96 12.65 -4.28
N VAL A 150 1.21 12.72 -3.18
CA VAL A 150 1.78 12.59 -1.83
C VAL A 150 2.49 11.25 -1.67
N GLY A 151 1.88 10.15 -2.13
CA GLY A 151 2.50 8.82 -2.11
C GLY A 151 3.75 8.70 -2.99
N ILE A 152 3.91 9.54 -4.02
CA ILE A 152 5.13 9.60 -4.84
C ILE A 152 6.24 10.31 -4.06
N VAL A 153 5.93 11.47 -3.48
CA VAL A 153 6.89 12.27 -2.70
C VAL A 153 7.36 11.52 -1.46
N GLU A 154 6.46 10.86 -0.74
CA GLU A 154 6.83 10.02 0.41
C GLU A 154 7.75 8.87 0.00
N ALA A 155 7.46 8.17 -1.09
CA ALA A 155 8.33 7.09 -1.54
C ALA A 155 9.74 7.58 -1.92
N TYR A 156 9.86 8.79 -2.46
CA TYR A 156 11.17 9.39 -2.75
C TYR A 156 11.93 9.74 -1.45
N ASN A 157 11.25 10.39 -0.51
CA ASN A 157 11.85 10.82 0.76
C ASN A 157 12.24 9.62 1.64
N ASP A 158 11.38 8.61 1.75
CA ASP A 158 11.66 7.38 2.51
C ASP A 158 12.89 6.67 1.94
N ALA A 159 13.09 6.67 0.62
CA ALA A 159 14.27 6.08 -0.01
C ALA A 159 15.57 6.81 0.36
N ILE A 160 15.53 8.15 0.44
CA ILE A 160 16.66 8.96 0.91
C ILE A 160 16.93 8.68 2.39
N GLU A 161 15.89 8.69 3.23
CA GLU A 161 16.03 8.46 4.67
C GLU A 161 16.62 7.07 4.97
N ILE A 162 16.23 6.03 4.22
CA ILE A 162 16.82 4.69 4.33
C ILE A 162 18.32 4.72 4.00
N ASN A 163 18.70 5.39 2.90
CA ASN A 163 20.10 5.49 2.51
C ASN A 163 20.94 6.30 3.52
N GLU A 164 20.39 7.40 4.05
CA GLU A 164 21.04 8.22 5.07
C GLU A 164 21.23 7.45 6.39
N LYS A 165 20.20 6.72 6.85
CA LYS A 165 20.31 5.88 8.04
C LYS A 165 21.39 4.81 7.88
N GLN A 166 21.47 4.17 6.72
CA GLN A 166 22.55 3.21 6.43
C GLN A 166 23.93 3.87 6.48
N PHE A 167 24.06 5.11 6.01
CA PHE A 167 25.31 5.85 6.04
C PHE A 167 25.75 6.24 7.46
N TYR A 168 24.84 6.74 8.31
CA TYR A 168 25.20 7.23 9.65
C TYR A 168 25.36 6.14 10.70
N PHE A 169 24.61 5.04 10.61
CA PHE A 169 24.62 3.98 11.62
C PHE A 169 25.48 2.78 11.24
N GLY A 170 25.97 2.71 10.00
CA GLY A 170 26.76 1.61 9.49
C GLY A 170 25.98 0.29 9.39
N THR A 171 26.67 -0.74 8.93
CA THR A 171 26.16 -2.10 8.71
C THR A 171 26.18 -2.97 9.96
N GLU A 172 27.08 -2.66 10.88
CA GLU A 172 27.24 -3.37 12.14
C GLU A 172 26.76 -2.52 13.32
N LYS A 173 26.09 -3.16 14.28
CA LYS A 173 25.79 -2.56 15.58
C LYS A 173 27.11 -2.29 16.30
N SER A 174 27.60 -1.06 16.22
CA SER A 174 28.75 -0.61 17.00
C SER A 174 28.42 -0.63 18.49
N SER A 175 29.38 -1.06 19.31
CA SER A 175 29.26 -1.02 20.78
C SER A 175 29.21 0.40 21.34
N SER A 176 29.49 1.42 20.50
CA SER A 176 29.32 2.83 20.85
C SER A 176 28.33 3.50 19.88
N PRO A 177 27.43 4.37 20.38
CA PRO A 177 26.43 5.05 19.55
C PRO A 177 27.01 6.11 18.61
N TYR A 178 28.34 6.32 18.61
CA TYR A 178 29.01 7.43 17.90
C TYR A 178 29.96 6.99 16.79
N VAL A 179 30.14 5.69 16.54
CA VAL A 179 31.09 5.19 15.54
C VAL A 179 30.39 4.19 14.64
N ALA A 180 30.12 4.57 13.40
CA ALA A 180 29.68 3.63 12.36
C ALA A 180 30.82 2.64 12.06
N LYS A 181 30.51 1.35 12.07
CA LYS A 181 31.40 0.29 11.59
C LYS A 181 30.92 -0.14 10.20
N ASN A 182 31.86 -0.22 9.26
CA ASN A 182 31.64 -0.80 7.93
C ASN A 182 32.02 -2.27 7.93
#